data_AF-A0A2V7UHC1-F1
#
_entry.id   AF-A0A2V7UHC1-F1
#
_cell.length_a   1.000
_cell.length_b   1.000
_cell.length_c   1.000
_cell.angle_alpha   90.00
_cell.angle_beta   90.00
_cell.angle_gamma   90.00
#
_symmetry.space_group_name_H-M   'P 1'
#
loop_
_entity.id
_entity.type
_entity.pdbx_description
1 polymer ?
#
loop_
_entity_poly.entity_id
_entity_poly.type
_entity_poly.pdbx_seq_one_letter_code
_entity_poly.pdbx_strand_id
1 'polypeptide(L)'
;MRISTGNPNGAIYLTDPVTLPTGDSREFFSARSLAPGSVSNAPAGVFTRHNFTGYTDSRFGTLLVTNNFGLVGGRDAESDDDYRFRLNLKIQSRAGANEAALRLELLEIPGIQDVVFERQAGAFIVYVYGISPNVSPGLLQNVQDSLNDKAAYPLAGLAVAPDLVGISLSTTVEFKAGTSAEEKSLALSAAASVENLRTPGSHVVFRRQDQPGLCLHTALLPPCKSAAGRTPRNPSGAAQDAAMGGFTGGAGK
;
A
#
# COMPACT_ATOMS: atom_id res chain seq x y z
N MET A 1 37.47 6.04 -16.48
CA MET A 1 38.34 6.21 -17.67
C MET A 1 37.48 6.64 -18.86
N ARG A 2 38.02 7.29 -19.89
CA ARG A 2 37.26 7.68 -21.10
C ARG A 2 37.56 6.71 -22.24
N ILE A 3 36.51 6.19 -22.87
CA ILE A 3 36.59 5.33 -24.05
C ILE A 3 35.90 6.04 -25.22
N SER A 4 36.46 5.89 -26.41
CA SER A 4 35.94 6.52 -27.62
C SER A 4 36.08 5.60 -28.82
N THR A 5 35.30 5.90 -29.86
CA THR A 5 35.42 5.22 -31.14
C THR A 5 36.65 5.72 -31.92
N GLY A 6 36.96 5.06 -33.04
CA GLY A 6 37.97 5.53 -33.98
C GLY A 6 37.58 6.80 -34.74
N ASN A 7 36.29 7.15 -34.78
CA ASN A 7 35.78 8.34 -35.45
C ASN A 7 35.89 9.56 -34.49
N PRO A 8 36.50 10.69 -34.92
CA PRO A 8 36.61 11.89 -34.09
C PRO A 8 35.26 12.44 -33.58
N ASN A 9 34.16 12.18 -34.28
CA ASN A 9 32.80 12.59 -33.88
C ASN A 9 31.96 11.43 -33.32
N GLY A 10 32.58 10.30 -32.97
CA GLY A 10 31.85 9.13 -32.47
C GLY A 10 31.50 9.20 -30.99
N ALA A 11 30.68 8.24 -30.54
CA ALA A 11 30.22 8.18 -29.17
C ALA A 11 31.37 8.09 -28.15
N ILE A 12 31.20 8.79 -27.02
CA ILE A 12 32.17 8.85 -25.93
C ILE A 12 31.50 8.32 -24.67
N TYR A 13 32.17 7.40 -23.99
CA TYR A 13 31.69 6.81 -22.75
C TYR A 13 32.70 7.00 -21.62
N LEU A 14 32.17 7.16 -20.41
CA LEU A 14 32.91 7.21 -19.16
C LEU A 14 32.73 5.89 -18.43
N THR A 15 33.84 5.24 -18.10
CA THR A 15 33.85 4.00 -17.34
C THR A 15 33.89 4.29 -15.85
N ASP A 16 33.22 3.43 -15.09
CA ASP A 16 33.44 3.31 -13.65
C ASP A 16 34.84 2.72 -13.38
N PRO A 17 35.42 2.94 -12.19
CA PRO A 17 36.70 2.36 -11.85
C PRO A 17 36.61 0.84 -11.81
N VAL A 18 37.45 0.19 -12.63
CA VAL A 18 37.59 -1.26 -12.69
C VAL A 18 39.08 -1.60 -12.56
N THR A 19 39.38 -2.69 -11.87
CA THR A 19 40.75 -3.20 -11.70
C THR A 19 40.87 -4.53 -12.43
N LEU A 20 41.83 -4.64 -13.34
CA LEU A 20 42.19 -5.91 -13.98
C LEU A 20 43.26 -6.61 -13.13
N PRO A 21 42.98 -7.77 -12.51
CA PRO A 21 43.96 -8.49 -11.72
C PRO A 21 45.14 -8.98 -12.56
N THR A 22 46.32 -9.09 -11.93
CA THR A 22 47.51 -9.63 -12.58
C THR A 22 47.31 -11.12 -12.88
N GLY A 23 47.20 -11.47 -14.16
CA GLY A 23 46.97 -12.85 -14.64
C GLY A 23 45.79 -12.97 -15.59
N ASP A 24 44.85 -12.03 -15.54
CA ASP A 24 43.69 -11.99 -16.44
C ASP A 24 43.97 -11.16 -17.69
N SER A 25 43.44 -11.60 -18.83
CA SER A 25 43.63 -10.97 -20.14
C SER A 25 42.47 -10.08 -20.59
N ARG A 26 41.36 -10.06 -19.85
CA ARG A 26 40.15 -9.27 -20.13
C ARG A 26 39.28 -9.14 -18.88
N GLU A 27 38.59 -8.02 -18.74
CA GLU A 27 37.60 -7.77 -17.68
C GLU A 27 36.42 -6.97 -18.24
N PHE A 28 35.21 -7.23 -17.76
CA PHE A 28 34.01 -6.48 -18.14
C PHE A 28 33.76 -5.33 -17.17
N PHE A 29 33.34 -4.18 -17.67
CA PHE A 29 33.07 -3.01 -16.85
C PHE A 29 31.81 -2.28 -17.32
N SER A 30 31.20 -1.53 -16.40
CA SER A 30 30.11 -0.61 -16.71
C SER A 30 30.67 0.71 -17.25
N ALA A 31 29.97 1.24 -18.24
CA ALA A 31 30.25 2.56 -18.78
C ALA A 31 28.94 3.32 -19.02
N ARG A 32 28.98 4.62 -18.79
CA ARG A 32 27.87 5.54 -19.06
C ARG A 32 28.22 6.44 -20.24
N SER A 33 27.23 6.74 -21.07
CA SER A 33 27.42 7.69 -22.16
C SER A 33 27.72 9.09 -21.60
N LEU A 34 28.66 9.81 -22.23
CA LEU A 34 28.93 11.20 -21.90
C LEU A 34 27.84 12.13 -22.44
N ALA A 35 27.27 11.80 -23.60
CA ALA A 35 26.24 12.60 -24.26
C ALA A 35 24.91 11.84 -24.30
N PRO A 36 23.78 12.47 -23.94
CA PRO A 36 22.47 11.88 -24.18
C PRO A 36 22.16 11.90 -25.69
N GLY A 37 21.19 11.09 -26.12
CA GLY A 37 20.73 11.09 -27.50
C GLY A 37 21.13 9.86 -28.31
N SER A 38 20.59 9.78 -29.52
CA SER A 38 20.84 8.70 -30.48
C SER A 38 22.28 8.66 -30.97
N VAL A 39 22.99 9.80 -30.90
CA VAL A 39 24.42 9.95 -31.21
C VAL A 39 25.32 9.06 -30.35
N SER A 40 24.86 8.66 -29.17
CA SER A 40 25.60 7.77 -28.27
C SER A 40 25.47 6.28 -28.61
N ASN A 41 24.56 5.93 -29.52
CA ASN A 41 24.41 4.55 -29.97
C ASN A 41 25.63 4.14 -30.78
N ALA A 42 26.17 2.95 -30.48
CA ALA A 42 27.38 2.45 -31.11
C ALA A 42 27.22 0.97 -31.46
N PRO A 43 27.59 0.52 -32.67
CA PRO A 43 27.64 -0.89 -33.01
C PRO A 43 28.62 -1.67 -32.12
N ALA A 44 28.51 -3.00 -32.13
CA ALA A 44 29.53 -3.86 -31.52
C ALA A 44 30.89 -3.68 -32.20
N GLY A 45 31.97 -3.74 -31.43
CA GLY A 45 33.35 -3.65 -31.90
C GLY A 45 33.87 -2.24 -32.21
N VAL A 46 33.12 -1.17 -31.91
CA VAL A 46 33.43 0.18 -32.41
C VAL A 46 34.29 1.02 -31.47
N PHE A 47 34.29 0.71 -30.17
CA PHE A 47 35.24 1.30 -29.24
C PHE A 47 36.62 0.67 -29.45
N THR A 48 37.62 1.50 -29.71
CA THR A 48 39.00 1.06 -29.99
C THR A 48 40.05 1.92 -29.29
N ARG A 49 39.64 3.03 -28.67
CA ARG A 49 40.53 4.03 -28.05
C ARG A 49 40.12 4.28 -26.61
N HIS A 50 41.12 4.51 -25.76
CA HIS A 50 40.95 4.89 -24.37
C HIS A 50 42.06 5.86 -23.92
N ASN A 51 41.82 6.60 -22.84
CA ASN A 51 42.77 7.57 -22.27
C ASN A 51 43.41 7.14 -20.93
N PHE A 52 43.24 5.89 -20.52
CA PHE A 52 43.80 5.35 -19.29
C PHE A 52 45.30 5.08 -19.44
N THR A 53 46.11 5.52 -18.47
CA THR A 53 47.58 5.37 -18.49
C THR A 53 48.12 4.65 -17.25
N GLY A 54 47.25 4.18 -16.36
CA GLY A 54 47.62 3.56 -15.08
C GLY A 54 48.07 2.10 -15.18
N TYR A 55 48.76 1.71 -16.26
CA TYR A 55 49.28 0.35 -16.46
C TYR A 55 50.75 0.37 -16.90
N THR A 56 51.49 -0.70 -16.59
CA THR A 56 52.95 -0.80 -16.75
C THR A 56 53.44 -0.50 -18.16
N ASP A 57 52.75 -1.02 -19.18
CA ASP A 57 53.10 -0.85 -20.60
C ASP A 57 52.31 0.28 -21.28
N SER A 58 51.88 1.29 -20.52
CA SER A 58 51.10 2.43 -21.05
C SER A 58 51.75 3.18 -22.20
N ARG A 59 53.08 3.11 -22.30
CA ARG A 59 53.86 3.71 -23.41
C ARG A 59 53.71 2.96 -24.74
N PHE A 60 53.36 1.68 -24.70
CA PHE A 60 53.25 0.81 -25.87
C PHE A 60 51.80 0.55 -26.29
N GLY A 61 50.81 1.03 -25.53
CA GLY A 61 49.40 0.95 -25.91
C GLY A 61 48.85 -0.48 -25.91
N THR A 62 49.33 -1.36 -25.02
CA THR A 62 48.99 -2.79 -25.01
C THR A 62 47.58 -3.09 -24.51
N LEU A 63 46.99 -2.20 -23.70
CA LEU A 63 45.62 -2.35 -23.23
C LEU A 63 44.65 -2.04 -24.38
N LEU A 64 43.73 -2.95 -24.67
CA LEU A 64 42.70 -2.73 -25.69
C LEU A 64 41.33 -2.67 -25.03
N VAL A 65 40.43 -1.90 -25.63
CA VAL A 65 39.04 -1.79 -25.21
C VAL A 65 38.17 -2.06 -26.41
N THR A 66 37.10 -2.82 -26.21
CA THR A 66 36.06 -3.04 -27.21
C THR A 66 34.72 -3.32 -26.53
N ASN A 67 33.61 -3.14 -27.26
CA ASN A 67 32.30 -3.61 -26.82
C ASN A 67 31.90 -4.87 -27.60
N ASN A 68 31.55 -5.92 -26.86
CA ASN A 68 31.09 -7.16 -27.49
C ASN A 68 29.67 -7.03 -28.07
N PHE A 69 28.87 -6.11 -27.53
CA PHE A 69 27.49 -5.86 -27.94
C PHE A 69 27.28 -4.39 -28.30
N GLY A 70 26.40 -4.14 -29.26
CA GLY A 70 26.00 -2.79 -29.63
C GLY A 70 25.30 -2.09 -28.47
N LEU A 71 25.66 -0.83 -28.24
CA LEU A 71 24.99 0.04 -27.29
C LEU A 71 23.82 0.72 -28.02
N VAL A 72 22.60 0.39 -27.59
CA VAL A 72 21.34 0.85 -28.18
C VAL A 72 20.43 1.32 -27.06
N GLY A 73 19.70 2.40 -27.27
CA GLY A 73 18.73 2.93 -26.30
C GLY A 73 18.81 4.43 -26.12
N GLY A 74 19.87 5.07 -26.62
CA GLY A 74 19.92 6.51 -26.77
C GLY A 74 18.83 6.96 -27.76
N ARG A 75 17.90 7.79 -27.28
CA ARG A 75 16.94 8.50 -28.13
C ARG A 75 17.16 9.98 -27.94
N ASP A 76 16.98 10.73 -29.01
CA ASP A 76 17.07 12.19 -28.96
C ASP A 76 15.92 12.76 -28.12
N ALA A 77 16.10 13.99 -27.66
CA ALA A 77 15.06 14.70 -26.95
C ALA A 77 13.81 14.80 -27.85
N GLU A 78 12.65 14.51 -27.27
CA GLU A 78 11.35 14.60 -27.96
C GLU A 78 11.13 16.04 -28.45
N SER A 79 10.63 16.20 -29.68
CA SER A 79 10.28 17.52 -30.21
C SER A 79 9.01 18.06 -29.55
N ASP A 80 8.84 19.38 -29.52
CA ASP A 80 7.66 19.99 -28.92
C ASP A 80 6.36 19.60 -29.65
N ASP A 81 6.41 19.42 -30.98
CA ASP A 81 5.25 18.98 -31.76
C ASP A 81 4.87 17.52 -31.48
N ASP A 82 5.85 16.63 -31.35
CA ASP A 82 5.61 15.23 -30.94
C ASP A 82 5.06 15.17 -29.52
N TYR A 83 5.58 16.01 -28.62
CA TYR A 83 5.12 16.10 -27.24
C TYR A 83 3.65 16.56 -27.17
N ARG A 84 3.29 17.61 -27.93
CA ARG A 84 1.90 18.08 -28.06
C ARG A 84 0.97 17.01 -28.63
N PHE A 85 1.42 16.30 -29.66
CA PHE A 85 0.65 15.21 -30.25
C PHE A 85 0.41 14.08 -29.23
N ARG A 86 1.44 13.68 -28.50
CA ARG A 86 1.36 12.66 -27.44
C ARG A 86 0.43 13.09 -26.31
N LEU A 87 0.48 14.35 -25.88
CA LEU A 87 -0.44 14.90 -24.89
C LEU A 87 -1.88 14.88 -25.38
N ASN A 88 -2.15 15.29 -26.62
CA ASN A 88 -3.48 15.25 -27.20
C ASN A 88 -4.05 13.83 -27.27
N LEU A 89 -3.25 12.85 -27.70
CA LEU A 89 -3.64 11.44 -27.68
C LEU A 89 -3.94 10.95 -26.26
N LYS A 90 -3.12 11.37 -25.27
CA LYS A 90 -3.35 10.99 -23.88
C LYS A 90 -4.65 11.57 -23.33
N ILE A 91 -4.98 12.82 -23.65
CA ILE A 91 -6.24 13.47 -23.24
C ILE A 91 -7.44 12.77 -23.90
N GLN A 92 -7.37 12.52 -25.21
CA GLN A 92 -8.44 11.82 -25.94
C GLN A 92 -8.68 10.40 -25.40
N SER A 93 -7.62 9.67 -25.07
CA SER A 93 -7.74 8.33 -24.49
C SER A 93 -8.42 8.30 -23.12
N ARG A 94 -8.42 9.42 -22.37
CA ARG A 94 -9.04 9.54 -21.05
C ARG A 94 -10.49 10.04 -21.10
N ALA A 95 -10.92 10.69 -22.18
CA ALA A 95 -12.24 11.33 -22.27
C ALA A 95 -13.44 10.37 -22.36
N GLY A 96 -13.21 9.04 -22.43
CA GLY A 96 -14.26 8.04 -22.63
C GLY A 96 -14.82 7.35 -21.37
N ALA A 97 -14.32 7.69 -20.18
CA ALA A 97 -14.72 6.97 -18.96
C ALA A 97 -16.10 7.40 -18.44
N ASN A 98 -17.13 6.66 -18.85
CA ASN A 98 -18.47 6.75 -18.30
C ASN A 98 -18.56 6.05 -16.93
N GLU A 99 -19.51 6.46 -16.08
CA GLU A 99 -19.77 5.83 -14.78
C GLU A 99 -19.97 4.32 -14.89
N ALA A 100 -20.71 3.86 -15.91
CA ALA A 100 -20.94 2.44 -16.16
C ALA A 100 -19.64 1.69 -16.55
N ALA A 101 -18.72 2.34 -17.26
CA ALA A 101 -17.43 1.75 -17.62
C ALA A 101 -16.51 1.64 -16.40
N LEU A 102 -16.49 2.68 -15.56
CA LEU A 102 -15.77 2.65 -14.28
C LEU A 102 -16.35 1.59 -13.34
N ARG A 103 -17.68 1.47 -13.26
CA ARG A 103 -18.34 0.42 -12.45
C ARG A 103 -17.93 -0.97 -12.91
N LEU A 104 -17.90 -1.23 -14.22
CA LEU A 104 -17.52 -2.53 -14.76
C LEU A 104 -16.05 -2.86 -14.41
N GLU A 105 -15.12 -1.94 -14.67
CA GLU A 105 -13.70 -2.13 -14.37
C GLU A 105 -13.46 -2.42 -12.88
N LEU A 106 -14.15 -1.68 -12.00
CA LEU A 106 -13.99 -1.87 -10.56
C LEU A 106 -14.55 -3.22 -10.09
N LEU A 107 -15.60 -3.75 -10.71
CA LEU A 107 -16.13 -5.07 -10.37
C LEU A 107 -15.22 -6.22 -10.83
N GLU A 108 -14.28 -5.97 -11.75
CA GLU A 108 -13.28 -6.97 -12.15
C GLU A 108 -12.17 -7.14 -11.10
N ILE A 109 -11.98 -6.17 -10.20
CA ILE A 109 -10.98 -6.25 -9.14
C ILE A 109 -11.43 -7.29 -8.08
N PRO A 110 -10.60 -8.30 -7.78
CA PRO A 110 -10.96 -9.32 -6.81
C PRO A 110 -11.12 -8.73 -5.40
N GLY A 111 -12.17 -9.15 -4.72
CA GLY A 111 -12.49 -8.72 -3.35
C GLY A 111 -13.49 -7.57 -3.26
N ILE A 112 -13.97 -7.04 -4.39
CA ILE A 112 -15.04 -6.06 -4.47
C ILE A 112 -16.37 -6.77 -4.73
N GLN A 113 -17.38 -6.42 -3.94
CA GLN A 113 -18.75 -6.91 -4.07
C GLN A 113 -19.62 -5.90 -4.82
N ASP A 114 -19.53 -4.62 -4.46
CA ASP A 114 -20.29 -3.55 -5.11
C ASP A 114 -19.59 -2.19 -4.98
N VAL A 115 -19.95 -1.25 -5.85
CA VAL A 115 -19.47 0.12 -5.80
C VAL A 115 -20.61 1.12 -6.00
N VAL A 116 -20.60 2.19 -5.21
CA VAL A 116 -21.58 3.28 -5.31
C VAL A 116 -20.85 4.59 -5.54
N PHE A 117 -21.29 5.34 -6.55
CA PHE A 117 -20.71 6.62 -6.92
C PHE A 117 -21.52 7.77 -6.33
N GLU A 118 -20.83 8.70 -5.68
CA GLU A 118 -21.37 9.99 -5.27
C GLU A 118 -20.72 11.09 -6.11
N ARG A 119 -21.56 11.89 -6.78
CA ARG A 119 -21.10 12.96 -7.66
C ARG A 119 -20.81 14.23 -6.86
N GLN A 120 -19.64 14.80 -7.05
CA GLN A 120 -19.23 16.09 -6.49
C GLN A 120 -18.84 17.06 -7.62
N ALA A 121 -18.67 18.34 -7.29
CA ALA A 121 -18.25 19.33 -8.27
C ALA A 121 -16.77 19.11 -8.65
N GLY A 122 -16.52 18.61 -9.87
CA GLY A 122 -15.17 18.33 -10.36
C GLY A 122 -14.51 17.09 -9.75
N ALA A 123 -15.22 16.33 -8.92
CA ALA A 123 -14.74 15.11 -8.30
C ALA A 123 -15.88 14.10 -8.12
N PHE A 124 -15.54 12.85 -7.80
CA PHE A 124 -16.51 11.84 -7.41
C PHE A 124 -15.93 10.96 -6.30
N ILE A 125 -16.78 10.57 -5.36
CA ILE A 125 -16.41 9.61 -4.31
C ILE A 125 -16.96 8.25 -4.73
N VAL A 126 -16.15 7.21 -4.57
CA VAL A 126 -16.52 5.82 -4.79
C VAL A 126 -16.51 5.11 -3.45
N TYR A 127 -17.69 4.69 -3.01
CA TYR A 127 -17.83 3.81 -1.86
C TYR A 127 -17.61 2.38 -2.33
N VAL A 128 -16.56 1.75 -1.82
CA VAL A 128 -16.17 0.39 -2.18
C VAL A 128 -16.70 -0.58 -1.14
N TYR A 129 -17.63 -1.45 -1.53
CA TYR A 129 -18.09 -2.55 -0.71
C TYR A 129 -17.27 -3.79 -1.04
N GLY A 130 -16.44 -4.21 -0.08
CA GLY A 130 -15.69 -5.46 -0.20
C GLY A 130 -16.53 -6.67 0.21
N ILE A 131 -16.03 -7.87 -0.10
CA ILE A 131 -16.58 -9.13 0.43
C ILE A 131 -16.45 -9.25 1.95
N SER A 132 -15.54 -8.48 2.55
CA SER A 132 -15.33 -8.34 3.98
C SER A 132 -15.83 -6.96 4.42
N PRO A 133 -16.44 -6.82 5.61
CA PRO A 133 -16.88 -5.53 6.13
C PRO A 133 -15.72 -4.56 6.35
N ASN A 134 -14.50 -5.08 6.56
CA ASN A 134 -13.30 -4.26 6.60
C ASN A 134 -12.55 -4.39 5.27
N VAL A 135 -12.52 -3.29 4.50
CA VAL A 135 -11.79 -3.18 3.24
C VAL A 135 -10.32 -2.87 3.55
N SER A 136 -9.41 -3.72 3.08
CA SER A 136 -7.98 -3.52 3.34
C SER A 136 -7.46 -2.26 2.65
N PRO A 137 -6.50 -1.52 3.25
CA PRO A 137 -5.90 -0.35 2.61
C PRO A 137 -5.26 -0.66 1.25
N GLY A 138 -4.72 -1.87 1.07
CA GLY A 138 -4.16 -2.30 -0.23
C GLY A 138 -5.22 -2.45 -1.32
N LEU A 139 -6.42 -2.91 -0.98
CA LEU A 139 -7.53 -2.98 -1.93
C LEU A 139 -8.02 -1.57 -2.31
N LEU A 140 -8.13 -0.66 -1.33
CA LEU A 140 -8.49 0.74 -1.60
C LEU A 140 -7.45 1.43 -2.50
N GLN A 141 -6.15 1.15 -2.29
CA GLN A 141 -5.10 1.69 -3.15
C GLN A 141 -5.20 1.16 -4.58
N ASN A 142 -5.43 -0.14 -4.76
CA ASN A 142 -5.60 -0.72 -6.10
C ASN A 142 -6.80 -0.10 -6.84
N VAL A 143 -7.90 0.13 -6.13
CA VAL A 143 -9.07 0.84 -6.67
C VAL A 143 -8.71 2.27 -7.02
N GLN A 144 -7.98 2.97 -6.15
CA GLN A 144 -7.56 4.34 -6.38
C GLN A 144 -6.65 4.48 -7.60
N ASP A 145 -5.73 3.54 -7.81
CA ASP A 145 -4.84 3.50 -8.97
C ASP A 145 -5.65 3.27 -10.26
N SER A 146 -6.61 2.32 -10.23
CA SER A 146 -7.52 2.09 -11.35
C SER A 146 -8.38 3.33 -11.67
N LEU A 147 -8.84 4.06 -10.65
CA LEU A 147 -9.58 5.31 -10.84
C LEU A 147 -8.70 6.40 -11.43
N ASN A 148 -7.46 6.56 -10.96
CA ASN A 148 -6.53 7.58 -11.45
C ASN A 148 -6.11 7.36 -12.91
N ASP A 149 -6.05 6.10 -13.33
CA ASP A 149 -5.69 5.74 -14.71
C ASP A 149 -6.83 5.97 -15.69
N LYS A 150 -8.06 5.70 -15.27
CA LYS A 150 -9.25 5.70 -16.14
C LYS A 150 -10.08 6.97 -16.04
N ALA A 151 -10.03 7.72 -14.94
CA ALA A 151 -10.83 8.93 -14.78
C ALA A 151 -10.53 9.95 -15.89
N ALA A 152 -11.60 10.52 -16.44
CA ALA A 152 -11.50 11.57 -17.44
C ALA A 152 -10.99 12.86 -16.80
N TYR A 153 -10.05 13.54 -17.45
CA TYR A 153 -9.64 14.87 -17.02
C TYR A 153 -10.80 15.86 -17.23
N PRO A 154 -11.12 16.76 -16.26
CA PRO A 154 -10.41 17.10 -15.02
C PRO A 154 -10.97 16.42 -13.74
N LEU A 155 -11.77 15.36 -13.87
CA LEU A 155 -12.44 14.73 -12.74
C LEU A 155 -11.45 13.96 -11.86
N ALA A 156 -11.52 14.18 -10.54
CA ALA A 156 -10.77 13.41 -9.56
C ALA A 156 -11.68 12.39 -8.85
N GLY A 157 -11.28 11.13 -8.83
CA GLY A 157 -11.97 10.07 -8.09
C GLY A 157 -11.31 9.80 -6.74
N LEU A 158 -12.10 9.59 -5.68
CA LEU A 158 -11.62 9.16 -4.37
C LEU A 158 -12.28 7.85 -3.96
N ALA A 159 -11.48 6.81 -3.70
CA ALA A 159 -11.94 5.53 -3.18
C ALA A 159 -11.97 5.53 -1.64
N VAL A 160 -13.14 5.27 -1.05
CA VAL A 160 -13.32 5.28 0.41
C VAL A 160 -14.09 4.03 0.84
N ALA A 161 -13.72 3.47 2.00
CA ALA A 161 -14.52 2.43 2.64
C ALA A 161 -15.78 3.06 3.26
N PRO A 162 -16.96 2.45 3.08
CA PRO A 162 -18.19 2.96 3.67
C PRO A 162 -18.16 2.86 5.19
N ASP A 163 -18.80 3.81 5.87
CA ASP A 163 -19.06 3.70 7.30
C ASP A 163 -20.19 2.69 7.55
N LEU A 164 -19.92 1.68 8.37
CA LEU A 164 -20.86 0.59 8.62
C LEU A 164 -21.65 0.87 9.89
N VAL A 165 -22.92 1.24 9.73
CA VAL A 165 -23.85 1.44 10.85
C VAL A 165 -24.58 0.12 11.15
N GLY A 166 -24.27 -0.48 12.31
CA GLY A 166 -24.99 -1.65 12.80
C GLY A 166 -26.39 -1.28 13.31
N ILE A 167 -27.43 -1.93 12.79
CA ILE A 167 -28.80 -1.78 13.28
C ILE A 167 -29.11 -2.97 14.18
N SER A 168 -29.49 -2.71 15.44
CA SER A 168 -30.01 -3.73 16.34
C SER A 168 -31.54 -3.69 16.29
N LEU A 169 -32.16 -4.76 15.80
CA LEU A 169 -33.61 -4.89 15.79
C LEU A 169 -34.06 -5.81 16.93
N SER A 170 -35.02 -5.34 17.72
CA SER A 170 -35.72 -6.16 18.70
C SER A 170 -37.17 -6.30 18.26
N THR A 171 -37.56 -7.50 17.86
CA THR A 171 -38.93 -7.79 17.42
C THR A 171 -39.59 -8.73 18.41
N THR A 172 -40.80 -8.38 18.86
CA THR A 172 -41.67 -9.27 19.62
C THR A 172 -42.57 -10.01 18.64
N VAL A 173 -42.53 -11.35 18.68
CA VAL A 173 -43.41 -12.20 17.85
C VAL A 173 -44.51 -12.75 18.74
N GLU A 174 -45.75 -12.36 18.48
CA GLU A 174 -46.93 -12.92 19.15
C GLU A 174 -47.48 -14.10 18.34
N PHE A 175 -47.65 -15.24 19.00
CA PHE A 175 -48.19 -16.45 18.38
C PHE A 175 -49.66 -16.65 18.74
N LYS A 176 -50.46 -17.07 17.76
CA LYS A 176 -51.87 -17.39 17.99
C LYS A 176 -52.00 -18.54 19.01
N ALA A 177 -52.97 -18.42 19.92
CA ALA A 177 -53.28 -19.46 20.90
C ALA A 177 -53.59 -20.80 20.22
N GLY A 178 -52.90 -21.87 20.64
CA GLY A 178 -53.01 -23.22 20.07
C GLY A 178 -51.83 -23.67 19.19
N THR A 179 -50.86 -22.80 18.87
CA THR A 179 -49.63 -23.19 18.18
C THR A 179 -48.74 -24.09 19.05
N SER A 180 -48.20 -25.16 18.45
CA SER A 180 -47.36 -26.12 19.17
C SER A 180 -46.02 -25.49 19.58
N ALA A 181 -45.37 -26.04 20.60
CA ALA A 181 -44.06 -25.56 21.04
C ALA A 181 -42.97 -25.73 19.95
N GLU A 182 -43.12 -26.74 19.10
CA GLU A 182 -42.22 -27.01 17.98
C GLU A 182 -42.40 -25.98 16.86
N GLU A 183 -43.65 -25.62 16.51
CA GLU A 183 -43.96 -24.59 15.51
C GLU A 183 -43.45 -23.22 15.96
N LYS A 184 -43.61 -22.89 17.24
CA LYS A 184 -43.04 -21.66 17.83
C LYS A 184 -41.52 -21.67 17.72
N SER A 185 -40.86 -22.77 18.09
CA SER A 185 -39.39 -22.88 18.00
C SER A 185 -38.88 -22.79 16.55
N LEU A 186 -39.59 -23.41 15.60
CA LEU A 186 -39.29 -23.32 14.17
C LEU A 186 -39.45 -21.87 13.67
N ALA A 187 -40.54 -21.20 14.00
CA ALA A 187 -40.78 -19.81 13.62
C ALA A 187 -39.77 -18.83 14.23
N LEU A 188 -39.40 -19.03 15.50
CA LEU A 188 -38.34 -18.26 16.18
C LEU A 188 -36.96 -18.52 15.56
N SER A 189 -36.64 -19.77 15.20
CA SER A 189 -35.38 -20.11 14.53
C SER A 189 -35.31 -19.57 13.09
N ALA A 190 -36.43 -19.58 12.37
CA ALA A 190 -36.55 -18.98 11.05
C ALA A 190 -36.41 -17.46 11.12
N ALA A 191 -37.03 -16.80 12.10
CA ALA A 191 -36.86 -15.37 12.35
C ALA A 191 -35.41 -15.00 12.69
N ALA A 192 -34.71 -15.83 13.46
CA ALA A 192 -33.28 -15.65 13.73
C ALA A 192 -32.39 -15.88 12.50
N SER A 193 -32.78 -16.77 11.57
CA SER A 193 -32.01 -17.05 10.36
C SER A 193 -32.07 -15.92 9.31
N VAL A 194 -33.06 -15.03 9.37
CA VAL A 194 -33.11 -13.81 8.54
C VAL A 194 -31.93 -12.87 8.86
N GLU A 195 -31.34 -12.99 10.05
CA GLU A 195 -30.18 -12.22 10.49
C GLU A 195 -28.85 -12.71 9.86
N ASN A 196 -28.80 -13.96 9.39
CA ASN A 196 -27.60 -14.53 8.76
C ASN A 196 -27.43 -14.11 7.29
N LEU A 197 -28.31 -13.24 6.77
CA LEU A 197 -28.25 -12.77 5.39
C LEU A 197 -27.54 -11.42 5.21
N ARG A 198 -26.94 -10.79 6.25
CA ARG A 198 -26.19 -9.55 5.99
C ARG A 198 -25.07 -9.08 6.93
N THR A 199 -24.77 -9.66 8.09
CA THR A 199 -23.58 -9.25 8.86
C THR A 199 -23.06 -10.31 9.84
N PRO A 200 -21.74 -10.59 9.88
CA PRO A 200 -21.13 -11.36 10.95
C PRO A 200 -20.94 -10.45 12.18
N GLY A 201 -21.85 -10.51 13.16
CA GLY A 201 -21.68 -9.76 14.41
C GLY A 201 -22.88 -9.65 15.36
N SER A 202 -24.05 -10.21 15.05
CA SER A 202 -25.22 -10.11 15.92
C SER A 202 -25.18 -11.13 17.07
N HIS A 203 -25.35 -10.64 18.30
CA HIS A 203 -25.62 -11.45 19.50
C HIS A 203 -27.10 -11.30 19.87
N VAL A 204 -27.84 -12.41 19.89
CA VAL A 204 -29.25 -12.43 20.30
C VAL A 204 -29.37 -12.83 21.78
N VAL A 205 -30.05 -12.00 22.58
CA VAL A 205 -30.45 -12.33 23.95
C VAL A 205 -31.95 -12.65 23.97
N PHE A 206 -32.29 -13.93 24.09
CA PHE A 206 -33.68 -14.35 24.26
C PHE A 206 -34.09 -14.22 25.73
N ARG A 207 -35.06 -13.35 26.03
CA ARG A 207 -35.81 -13.40 27.29
C ARG A 207 -37.18 -14.02 27.06
N ARG A 208 -37.38 -15.23 27.60
CA ARG A 208 -38.72 -15.78 27.82
C ARG A 208 -39.41 -14.94 28.90
N GLN A 209 -40.57 -14.36 28.60
CA GLN A 209 -41.36 -13.61 29.58
C GLN A 209 -42.11 -14.50 30.60
N ASP A 210 -42.05 -15.84 30.46
CA ASP A 210 -42.89 -16.77 31.24
C ASP A 210 -42.16 -17.65 32.27
N GLN A 211 -41.03 -17.24 32.84
CA GLN A 211 -40.47 -17.92 34.03
C GLN A 211 -39.77 -16.95 35.00
N PRO A 212 -40.25 -16.79 36.26
CA PRO A 212 -39.46 -16.17 37.31
C PRO A 212 -38.39 -17.15 37.79
N GLY A 213 -37.13 -16.88 37.46
CA GLY A 213 -35.95 -17.49 38.08
C GLY A 213 -35.35 -18.68 37.32
N LEU A 214 -34.47 -18.39 36.36
CA LEU A 214 -33.34 -19.28 36.02
C LEU A 214 -32.31 -18.49 35.20
N CYS A 215 -31.23 -18.07 35.87
CA CYS A 215 -30.04 -17.53 35.23
C CYS A 215 -29.19 -18.70 34.73
N LEU A 216 -28.94 -18.80 33.41
CA LEU A 216 -27.85 -19.61 32.89
C LEU A 216 -26.64 -18.70 32.61
N HIS A 217 -25.58 -18.92 33.39
CA HIS A 217 -24.24 -18.40 33.12
C HIS A 217 -23.58 -19.25 32.02
N THR A 218 -23.05 -18.60 30.98
CA THR A 218 -21.91 -19.11 30.21
C THR A 218 -20.92 -17.97 30.02
N ALA A 219 -19.64 -18.29 30.26
CA ALA A 219 -18.58 -17.41 30.73
C ALA A 219 -18.10 -16.31 29.76
N LEU A 220 -17.78 -15.14 30.35
CA LEU A 220 -16.90 -14.12 29.79
C LEU A 220 -15.43 -14.59 29.85
N LEU A 221 -14.66 -14.36 28.79
CA LEU A 221 -13.24 -13.98 28.90
C LEU A 221 -13.15 -12.45 28.97
N PRO A 222 -12.37 -11.84 29.89
CA PRO A 222 -12.42 -10.40 30.13
C PRO A 222 -11.36 -9.64 29.32
N PRO A 223 -11.59 -8.34 29.04
CA PRO A 223 -10.57 -7.33 29.23
C PRO A 223 -10.90 -6.49 30.47
N CYS A 224 -9.95 -6.41 31.41
CA CYS A 224 -10.10 -5.68 32.67
C CYS A 224 -10.13 -4.15 32.47
N LYS A 225 -11.00 -3.56 33.30
CA LYS A 225 -11.45 -2.17 33.38
C LYS A 225 -10.45 -1.20 34.02
N SER A 226 -10.64 0.07 33.69
CA SER A 226 -10.19 1.26 34.40
C SER A 226 -11.06 1.58 35.64
N ALA A 227 -10.37 1.92 36.74
CA ALA A 227 -10.65 2.84 37.85
C ALA A 227 -11.98 2.83 38.66
N ALA A 228 -11.88 2.61 39.98
CA ALA A 228 -12.04 3.64 41.05
C ALA A 228 -12.74 3.15 42.37
N GLY A 229 -11.97 3.09 43.48
CA GLY A 229 -12.24 3.69 44.81
C GLY A 229 -13.30 3.13 45.80
N ARG A 230 -12.86 2.81 47.05
CA ARG A 230 -13.37 3.27 48.39
C ARG A 230 -12.75 2.46 49.58
N THR A 231 -11.90 3.04 50.46
CA THR A 231 -12.10 3.60 51.85
C THR A 231 -12.32 2.59 53.01
N PRO A 232 -12.23 2.91 54.34
CA PRO A 232 -11.27 3.73 55.16
C PRO A 232 -10.92 3.11 56.57
N ARG A 233 -9.93 3.66 57.31
CA ARG A 233 -10.00 4.11 58.75
C ARG A 233 -8.63 4.49 59.38
N ASN A 234 -8.67 5.54 60.19
CA ASN A 234 -7.64 6.29 60.97
C ASN A 234 -7.61 5.77 62.45
N PRO A 235 -6.91 6.35 63.48
CA PRO A 235 -5.89 7.43 63.55
C PRO A 235 -4.72 7.24 64.60
N SER A 236 -3.85 8.26 64.68
CA SER A 236 -3.08 8.78 65.85
C SER A 236 -1.65 8.28 66.18
N GLY A 237 -0.74 9.22 66.47
CA GLY A 237 0.37 9.03 67.42
C GLY A 237 1.80 9.41 66.97
N ALA A 238 2.22 10.63 67.32
CA ALA A 238 3.52 11.07 67.83
C ALA A 238 4.89 10.66 67.20
N ALA A 239 5.74 11.70 67.14
CA ALA A 239 7.20 11.77 67.02
C ALA A 239 8.02 10.65 67.70
N GLN A 240 9.20 10.34 67.12
CA GLN A 240 10.53 10.42 67.78
C GLN A 240 11.66 9.77 66.94
N ASP A 241 12.83 10.42 66.98
CA ASP A 241 14.20 9.88 67.06
C ASP A 241 14.72 8.91 65.97
N ALA A 242 15.75 9.26 65.18
CA ALA A 242 17.18 9.45 65.48
C ALA A 242 18.01 8.23 65.01
N ALA A 243 18.95 8.47 64.08
CA ALA A 243 20.26 7.82 63.92
C ALA A 243 20.80 8.16 62.50
N MET A 244 21.79 9.04 62.34
CA MET A 244 23.23 8.86 62.56
C MET A 244 23.95 8.01 61.49
N GLY A 245 24.94 8.66 60.86
CA GLY A 245 26.05 8.05 60.11
C GLY A 245 25.83 8.02 58.60
N GLY A 246 26.65 8.60 57.73
CA GLY A 246 27.97 9.17 57.92
C GLY A 246 28.75 9.02 56.62
N PHE A 247 29.40 10.12 56.22
CA PHE A 247 30.70 10.17 55.56
C PHE A 247 30.83 9.90 54.04
N THR A 248 31.11 11.02 53.34
CA THR A 248 32.15 11.26 52.29
C THR A 248 32.08 10.44 51.01
N GLY A 249 32.35 10.97 49.82
CA GLY A 249 33.00 12.18 49.32
C GLY A 249 33.27 11.83 47.85
N GLY A 250 33.05 12.68 46.85
CA GLY A 250 33.77 13.92 46.62
C GLY A 250 34.34 13.89 45.19
N ALA A 251 34.05 14.97 44.46
CA ALA A 251 34.78 15.53 43.30
C ALA A 251 34.98 14.66 42.04
N GLY A 252 34.77 15.20 40.83
CA GLY A 252 34.47 16.56 40.47
C GLY A 252 34.78 16.81 39.00
N LYS A 253 34.34 18.02 38.60
CA LYS A 253 34.50 18.71 37.32
C LYS A 253 33.62 18.23 36.17
#